data_AF-A0A094DYM4-F1
#
_entry.id   AF-A0A094DYM4-F1
#
_cell.length_a   1.000
_cell.length_b   1.000
_cell.length_c   1.000
_cell.angle_alpha   90.00
_cell.angle_beta   90.00
_cell.angle_gamma   90.00
#
_symmetry.space_group_name_H-M   'P 1'
#
loop_
_entity.id
_entity.type
_entity.pdbx_description
1 polymer ?
#
loop_
_entity_poly.entity_id
_entity_poly.type
_entity_poly.pdbx_seq_one_letter_code
_entity_poly.pdbx_strand_id
1 'polypeptide(L)'
;MLIDLGAHIDGQYSKSTEEDLEIRRRVFWGAFVVDKIQSLYQGRPVSLQEADIKVPILFQDQYEELESWSPFAYSGTQSYPGSPAYSVSTFTELCKLSVIMNAILNNVYGVKSAKRAPEKLAEDLKRMHADLENWQAALPEHLAFDPSTFGGPVPPPHVLSLQYATPLS
;
A
#
# COMPACT_ATOMS: atom_id res chain seq x y z
N MET A 1 -12.84 -16.52 3.07
CA MET A 1 -12.13 -17.29 2.02
C MET A 1 -10.61 -17.21 2.14
N LEU A 2 -9.96 -16.04 2.14
CA LEU A 2 -8.48 -15.96 2.26
C LEU A 2 -7.93 -16.53 3.57
N ILE A 3 -8.59 -16.24 4.69
CA ILE A 3 -8.24 -16.78 6.00
C ILE A 3 -8.48 -18.30 6.04
N ASP A 4 -9.62 -18.75 5.51
CA ASP A 4 -9.99 -20.17 5.43
C ASP A 4 -9.00 -20.98 4.58
N LEU A 5 -8.39 -20.35 3.56
CA LEU A 5 -7.33 -20.92 2.72
C LEU A 5 -5.95 -20.87 3.37
N GLY A 6 -5.82 -20.35 4.61
CA GLY A 6 -4.55 -20.25 5.32
C GLY A 6 -3.57 -19.25 4.71
N ALA A 7 -4.01 -18.33 3.83
CA ALA A 7 -3.14 -17.41 3.12
C ALA A 7 -2.47 -16.34 4.02
N HIS A 8 -2.92 -16.23 5.28
CA HIS A 8 -2.42 -15.29 6.28
C HIS A 8 -1.22 -15.82 7.08
N ILE A 9 -0.82 -17.09 6.88
CA ILE A 9 0.32 -17.72 7.57
C ILE A 9 1.38 -18.08 6.55
N ASP A 10 2.58 -17.51 6.69
CA ASP A 10 3.73 -17.90 5.88
C ASP A 10 4.27 -19.27 6.36
N GLY A 11 4.49 -20.22 5.44
CA GLY A 11 5.25 -21.44 5.73
C GLY A 11 4.51 -22.76 6.03
N GLN A 12 3.29 -23.01 5.54
CA GLN A 12 2.61 -24.31 5.75
C GLN A 12 2.53 -25.25 4.53
N TYR A 13 3.30 -25.02 3.47
CA TYR A 13 3.17 -25.81 2.24
C TYR A 13 4.50 -26.45 1.84
N SER A 14 4.72 -27.68 2.31
CA SER A 14 5.92 -28.47 2.01
C SER A 14 6.13 -28.84 0.53
N LYS A 15 5.21 -28.44 -0.36
CA LYS A 15 5.21 -28.75 -1.80
C LYS A 15 5.01 -27.53 -2.71
N SER A 16 5.04 -26.30 -2.20
CA SER A 16 4.88 -25.10 -3.03
C SER A 16 6.21 -24.68 -3.67
N THR A 17 6.14 -24.23 -4.93
CA THR A 17 7.29 -23.60 -5.61
C THR A 17 7.52 -22.18 -5.07
N GLU A 18 8.67 -21.59 -5.38
CA GLU A 18 8.95 -20.19 -5.02
C GLU A 18 7.97 -19.22 -5.70
N GLU A 19 7.58 -19.51 -6.94
CA GLU A 19 6.57 -18.78 -7.69
C GLU A 19 5.19 -18.87 -7.01
N ASP A 20 4.77 -20.06 -6.58
CA ASP A 20 3.51 -20.24 -5.84
C ASP A 20 3.48 -19.41 -4.55
N LEU A 21 4.61 -19.36 -3.84
CA LEU A 21 4.73 -18.59 -2.60
C LEU A 21 4.65 -17.08 -2.90
N GLU A 22 5.34 -16.60 -3.92
CA GLU A 22 5.31 -15.19 -4.34
C GLU A 22 3.89 -14.76 -4.75
N ILE A 23 3.20 -15.56 -5.58
CA ILE A 23 1.81 -15.32 -6.00
C ILE A 23 0.91 -15.22 -4.77
N ARG A 24 1.02 -16.13 -3.81
CA ARG A 24 0.21 -16.11 -2.59
C ARG A 24 0.47 -14.87 -1.75
N ARG A 25 1.73 -14.46 -1.56
CA ARG A 25 2.06 -13.23 -0.83
C ARG A 25 1.43 -12.02 -1.49
N ARG A 26 1.55 -11.89 -2.82
CA ARG A 26 0.95 -10.78 -3.58
C ARG A 26 -0.57 -10.77 -3.52
N VAL A 27 -1.21 -11.92 -3.69
CA VAL A 27 -2.67 -12.05 -3.59
C VAL A 27 -3.16 -11.67 -2.19
N PHE A 28 -2.46 -12.14 -1.16
CA PHE A 28 -2.79 -11.80 0.22
C PHE A 28 -2.69 -10.30 0.48
N TRP A 29 -1.54 -9.70 0.16
CA TRP A 29 -1.31 -8.27 0.38
C TRP A 29 -2.21 -7.40 -0.50
N GLY A 30 -2.51 -7.81 -1.72
CA GLY A 30 -3.45 -7.12 -2.60
C GLY A 30 -4.86 -7.09 -2.00
N ALA A 31 -5.32 -8.21 -1.46
CA ALA A 31 -6.59 -8.27 -0.74
C ALA A 31 -6.57 -7.44 0.56
N PHE A 32 -5.46 -7.45 1.29
CA PHE A 32 -5.29 -6.63 2.50
C PHE A 32 -5.42 -5.14 2.18
N VAL A 33 -4.73 -4.65 1.14
CA VAL A 33 -4.82 -3.27 0.66
C VAL A 33 -6.25 -2.91 0.26
N VAL A 34 -6.89 -3.75 -0.57
CA VAL A 34 -8.26 -3.51 -1.03
C VAL A 34 -9.24 -3.45 0.14
N ASP A 35 -9.11 -4.32 1.15
CA ASP A 35 -9.94 -4.28 2.36
C ASP A 35 -9.81 -2.94 3.09
N LYS A 36 -8.59 -2.37 3.21
CA LYS A 36 -8.38 -1.06 3.87
C LYS A 36 -8.95 0.09 3.07
N ILE A 37 -8.71 0.11 1.76
CA ILE A 37 -9.25 1.14 0.88
C ILE A 37 -10.78 1.14 0.92
N GLN A 38 -11.41 -0.03 0.77
CA GLN A 38 -12.87 -0.16 0.80
C GLN A 38 -13.46 0.18 2.17
N SER A 39 -12.81 -0.26 3.25
CA SER A 39 -13.24 0.07 4.62
C SER A 39 -13.18 1.57 4.88
N LEU A 40 -12.14 2.25 4.42
CA LEU A 40 -11.99 3.70 4.53
C LEU A 40 -13.09 4.44 3.75
N TYR A 41 -13.31 4.10 2.48
CA TYR A 41 -14.32 4.78 1.66
C TYR A 41 -15.75 4.53 2.13
N GLN A 42 -16.04 3.34 2.65
CA GLN A 42 -17.39 2.96 3.06
C GLN A 42 -17.67 3.17 4.55
N GLY A 43 -16.67 3.56 5.35
CA GLY A 43 -16.77 3.67 6.80
C GLY A 43 -17.05 2.33 7.50
N ARG A 44 -16.65 1.21 6.90
CA ARG A 44 -16.86 -0.14 7.45
C ARG A 44 -15.68 -0.56 8.33
N PRO A 45 -15.89 -1.43 9.34
CA PRO A 45 -14.79 -2.07 10.03
C PRO A 45 -13.95 -2.92 9.05
N VAL A 46 -12.63 -2.90 9.24
CA VAL A 46 -11.71 -3.70 8.43
C VAL A 46 -11.88 -5.19 8.73
N SER A 47 -11.86 -6.01 7.68
CA SER A 47 -12.08 -7.46 7.81
C SER A 47 -10.78 -8.20 8.09
N LEU A 48 -9.69 -7.77 7.48
CA LEU A 48 -8.36 -8.38 7.65
C LEU A 48 -7.56 -7.54 8.65
N GLN A 49 -7.34 -8.06 9.85
CA GLN A 49 -6.61 -7.35 10.89
C GLN A 49 -5.12 -7.65 10.81
N GLU A 50 -4.27 -6.63 10.93
CA GLU A 50 -2.81 -6.79 10.87
C GLU A 50 -2.28 -7.77 11.94
N ALA A 51 -2.85 -7.75 13.15
CA ALA A 51 -2.44 -8.62 14.25
C ALA A 51 -2.59 -10.13 13.97
N ASP A 52 -3.42 -10.49 12.98
CA ASP A 52 -3.70 -11.88 12.61
C ASP A 52 -2.81 -12.37 11.44
N ILE A 53 -1.86 -11.54 10.99
CA ILE A 53 -1.06 -11.77 9.77
C ILE A 53 0.37 -12.18 10.13
N LYS A 54 0.87 -13.19 9.41
CA LYS A 54 2.27 -13.64 9.49
C LYS A 54 2.97 -13.64 8.14
N VAL A 55 2.40 -12.97 7.15
CA VAL A 55 2.96 -12.84 5.80
C VAL A 55 3.87 -11.60 5.76
N PRO A 56 5.17 -11.73 5.47
CA PRO A 56 6.05 -10.56 5.36
C PRO A 56 5.72 -9.73 4.10
N ILE A 57 5.97 -8.42 4.16
CA ILE A 57 6.02 -7.56 2.97
C ILE A 57 7.38 -7.79 2.30
N LEU A 58 7.51 -8.91 1.58
CA LEU A 58 8.73 -9.31 0.87
C LEU A 58 8.36 -9.89 -0.49
N PHE A 59 8.75 -9.18 -1.54
CA PHE A 59 8.52 -9.56 -2.92
C PHE A 59 9.86 -9.78 -3.61
N GLN A 60 10.12 -11.03 -4.00
CA GLN A 60 11.41 -11.41 -4.59
C GLN A 60 11.39 -11.27 -6.11
N ASP A 61 10.22 -11.41 -6.71
CA ASP A 61 10.04 -11.23 -8.15
C ASP A 61 10.01 -9.74 -8.50
N GLN A 62 11.01 -9.28 -9.24
CA GLN A 62 11.12 -7.90 -9.72
C GLN A 62 10.99 -7.79 -11.25
N TYR A 63 10.47 -8.82 -11.91
CA TYR A 63 10.38 -8.88 -13.36
C TYR A 63 9.69 -7.63 -13.97
N GLU A 64 8.60 -7.17 -13.34
CA GLU A 64 7.81 -6.02 -13.81
C GLU A 64 8.34 -4.66 -13.32
N GLU A 65 9.35 -4.61 -12.45
CA GLU A 65 9.77 -3.37 -11.76
C GLU A 65 10.28 -2.30 -12.75
N LEU A 66 11.06 -2.72 -13.74
CA LEU A 66 11.66 -1.82 -14.73
C LEU A 66 11.03 -1.96 -16.12
N GLU A 67 9.87 -2.60 -16.21
CA GLU A 67 9.13 -2.68 -17.47
C GLU A 67 8.78 -1.28 -17.96
N SER A 68 8.93 -1.05 -19.27
CA SER A 68 8.64 0.25 -19.86
C SER A 68 7.14 0.53 -19.83
N TRP A 69 6.74 1.44 -18.95
CA TRP A 69 5.37 1.94 -18.86
C TRP A 69 5.12 3.06 -19.89
N SER A 70 3.97 3.01 -20.54
CA SER A 70 3.46 4.10 -21.38
C SER A 70 1.93 4.17 -21.31
N PRO A 71 1.32 5.36 -21.47
CA PRO A 71 -0.12 5.49 -21.52
C PRO A 71 -0.72 4.68 -22.67
N PHE A 72 -1.52 3.67 -22.35
CA PHE A 72 -2.24 2.87 -23.37
C PHE A 72 -3.52 3.57 -23.85
N ALA A 73 -4.08 4.47 -23.04
CA ALA A 73 -5.23 5.29 -23.39
C ALA A 73 -4.76 6.60 -24.03
N TYR A 74 -5.49 7.08 -25.06
CA TYR A 74 -5.23 8.37 -25.71
C TYR A 74 -3.83 8.53 -26.36
N SER A 75 -3.24 7.43 -26.83
CA SER A 75 -1.90 7.34 -27.45
C SER A 75 -1.63 8.29 -28.64
N GLY A 76 -2.67 8.93 -29.18
CA GLY A 76 -2.55 9.90 -30.27
C GLY A 76 -2.42 11.37 -29.84
N THR A 77 -2.48 11.69 -28.54
CA THR A 77 -2.58 13.10 -28.07
C THR A 77 -1.24 13.72 -27.69
N GLN A 78 -0.28 12.96 -27.18
CA GLN A 78 1.05 13.42 -26.81
C GLN A 78 2.07 12.27 -26.82
N SER A 79 3.29 12.54 -27.29
CA SER A 79 4.40 11.58 -27.21
C SER A 79 4.93 11.55 -25.77
N TYR A 80 4.62 10.47 -25.05
CA TYR A 80 5.19 10.20 -23.74
C TYR A 80 6.47 9.37 -23.92
N PRO A 81 7.63 9.80 -23.37
CA PRO A 81 8.92 9.15 -23.65
C PRO A 81 9.10 7.78 -22.97
N GLY A 82 8.12 7.35 -22.16
CA GLY A 82 8.20 6.15 -21.35
C GLY A 82 8.83 6.41 -19.98
N SER A 83 8.50 5.56 -19.02
CA SER A 83 9.16 5.51 -17.72
C SER A 83 9.14 4.07 -17.20
N PRO A 84 10.04 3.68 -16.29
CA PRO A 84 9.91 2.39 -15.62
C PRO A 84 8.59 2.33 -14.84
N ALA A 85 7.96 1.15 -14.83
CA ALA A 85 6.68 0.96 -14.16
C ALA A 85 6.81 1.10 -12.63
N TYR A 86 7.90 0.65 -12.03
CA TYR A 86 8.09 0.61 -10.57
C TYR A 86 6.96 -0.14 -9.83
N SER A 87 6.40 -1.16 -10.47
CA SER A 87 5.22 -1.89 -9.99
C SER A 87 5.44 -2.53 -8.61
N VAL A 88 6.61 -3.12 -8.38
CA VAL A 88 6.92 -3.88 -7.16
C VAL A 88 7.26 -2.92 -6.02
N SER A 89 8.06 -1.89 -6.28
CA SER A 89 8.34 -0.85 -5.30
C SER A 89 7.06 -0.13 -4.87
N THR A 90 6.22 0.28 -5.83
CA THR A 90 4.95 0.97 -5.53
C THR A 90 4.02 0.09 -4.72
N PHE A 91 3.88 -1.19 -5.11
CA PHE A 91 3.03 -2.13 -4.37
C PHE A 91 3.57 -2.39 -2.96
N THR A 92 4.89 -2.49 -2.78
CA THR A 92 5.54 -2.63 -1.47
C THR A 92 5.18 -1.48 -0.55
N GLU A 93 5.31 -0.25 -1.02
CA GLU A 93 4.99 0.94 -0.23
C GLU A 93 3.48 1.08 0.02
N LEU A 94 2.64 0.67 -0.93
CA LEU A 94 1.19 0.60 -0.73
C LEU A 94 0.81 -0.42 0.36
N CYS A 95 1.50 -1.56 0.44
CA CYS A 95 1.30 -2.54 1.51
C CYS A 95 1.67 -1.95 2.87
N LYS A 96 2.82 -1.27 2.98
CA LYS A 96 3.23 -0.59 4.22
C LYS A 96 2.23 0.50 4.64
N LEU A 97 1.78 1.32 3.70
CA LEU A 97 0.76 2.33 3.94
C LEU A 97 -0.54 1.69 4.44
N SER A 98 -0.96 0.54 3.86
CA SER A 98 -2.17 -0.16 4.29
C SER A 98 -2.10 -0.68 5.74
N VAL A 99 -0.92 -0.97 6.26
CA VAL A 99 -0.71 -1.29 7.69
C VAL A 99 -0.97 -0.06 8.57
N ILE A 100 -0.51 1.12 8.14
CA ILE A 100 -0.81 2.37 8.83
C ILE A 100 -2.32 2.68 8.75
N MET A 101 -2.94 2.48 7.59
CA MET A 101 -4.40 2.61 7.42
C MET A 101 -5.17 1.68 8.35
N ASN A 102 -4.70 0.44 8.58
CA ASN A 102 -5.30 -0.48 9.54
C ASN A 102 -5.33 0.12 10.95
N ALA A 103 -4.23 0.73 11.39
CA ALA A 103 -4.17 1.39 12.70
C ALA A 103 -5.15 2.57 12.78
N ILE A 104 -5.23 3.40 11.73
CA ILE A 104 -6.15 4.53 11.66
C ILE A 104 -7.61 4.07 11.71
N LEU A 105 -7.97 3.08 10.89
CA LEU A 105 -9.33 2.55 10.82
C LEU A 105 -9.79 1.94 12.15
N ASN A 106 -8.90 1.24 12.85
CA ASN A 106 -9.24 0.65 14.14
C ASN A 106 -9.29 1.67 15.29
N ASN A 107 -8.37 2.64 15.32
CA ASN A 107 -8.23 3.57 16.46
C ASN A 107 -9.11 4.82 16.35
N VAL A 108 -9.36 5.31 15.14
CA VAL A 108 -10.12 6.55 14.89
C VAL A 108 -11.56 6.22 14.52
N TYR A 109 -11.75 5.31 13.56
CA TYR A 109 -13.07 4.99 12.99
C TYR A 109 -13.71 3.73 13.60
N GLY A 110 -13.00 3.04 14.50
CA GLY A 110 -13.54 1.86 15.17
C GLY A 110 -14.72 2.21 16.08
N VAL A 111 -15.71 1.32 16.18
CA VAL A 111 -16.91 1.50 17.03
C VAL A 111 -16.55 1.80 18.50
N LYS A 112 -15.41 1.28 18.97
CA LYS A 112 -14.92 1.50 20.33
C LYS A 112 -14.20 2.85 20.51
N SER A 113 -13.85 3.54 19.43
CA SER A 113 -13.18 4.85 19.44
C SER A 113 -13.98 5.90 20.21
N ALA A 114 -15.31 5.94 19.99
CA ALA A 114 -16.20 6.88 20.69
C ALA A 114 -16.23 6.71 22.23
N LYS A 115 -15.74 5.57 22.75
CA LYS A 115 -15.66 5.30 24.19
C LYS A 115 -14.27 5.54 24.77
N ARG A 116 -13.30 5.95 23.95
CA ARG A 116 -11.91 6.20 24.41
C ARG A 116 -11.80 7.60 24.99
N ALA A 117 -10.92 7.73 25.98
CA ALA A 117 -10.58 9.02 26.55
C ALA A 117 -10.00 9.96 25.47
N PRO A 118 -10.44 11.23 25.37
CA PRO A 118 -9.98 12.17 24.35
C PRO A 118 -8.47 12.32 24.28
N GLU A 119 -7.78 12.27 25.43
CA GLU A 119 -6.33 12.40 25.54
C GLU A 119 -5.63 11.24 24.83
N LYS A 120 -6.11 10.01 25.04
CA LYS A 120 -5.57 8.80 24.41
C LYS A 120 -5.81 8.78 22.90
N LEU A 121 -6.98 9.28 22.46
CA LEU A 121 -7.26 9.43 21.03
C LEU A 121 -6.30 10.45 20.40
N ALA A 122 -6.04 11.57 21.06
CA ALA A 122 -5.10 12.59 20.58
C ALA A 122 -3.67 12.06 20.49
N GLU A 123 -3.21 11.27 21.47
CA GLU A 123 -1.91 10.60 21.42
C GLU A 123 -1.81 9.60 20.27
N ASP A 124 -2.83 8.76 20.08
CA ASP A 124 -2.87 7.80 18.97
C ASP A 124 -2.85 8.53 17.61
N LEU A 125 -3.61 9.62 17.46
CA LEU A 125 -3.61 10.45 16.25
C LEU A 125 -2.23 11.04 15.96
N LYS A 126 -1.53 11.57 16.97
CA LYS A 126 -0.16 12.06 16.83
C LYS A 126 0.80 10.97 16.39
N ARG A 127 0.70 9.78 16.98
CA ARG A 127 1.53 8.63 16.57
C ARG A 127 1.28 8.25 15.11
N MET A 128 0.02 8.10 14.71
CA MET A 128 -0.34 7.71 13.34
C MET A 128 0.05 8.78 12.32
N HIS A 129 -0.01 10.06 12.69
CA HIS A 129 0.51 11.14 11.86
C HIS A 129 2.02 11.03 11.66
N ALA A 130 2.79 10.83 12.74
CA ALA A 130 4.23 10.61 12.65
C ALA A 130 4.58 9.35 11.85
N ASP A 131 3.80 8.27 11.97
CA ASP A 131 3.99 7.05 11.17
C ASP A 131 3.82 7.33 9.67
N LEU A 132 2.83 8.15 9.29
CA LEU A 132 2.62 8.59 7.90
C LEU A 132 3.76 9.48 7.40
N GLU A 133 4.20 10.45 8.20
CA GLU A 133 5.33 11.34 7.84
C GLU A 133 6.62 10.54 7.66
N ASN A 134 6.91 9.61 8.59
CA ASN A 134 8.07 8.73 8.51
C ASN A 134 8.02 7.82 7.29
N TRP A 135 6.84 7.26 6.99
CA TRP A 135 6.64 6.45 5.79
C TRP A 135 6.90 7.27 4.52
N GLN A 136 6.33 8.47 4.43
CA GLN A 136 6.52 9.36 3.29
C GLN A 136 7.99 9.78 3.11
N ALA A 137 8.67 10.11 4.21
CA ALA A 137 10.10 10.47 4.18
C ALA A 137 11.03 9.28 3.85
N ALA A 138 10.56 8.04 4.07
CA ALA A 138 11.29 6.81 3.76
C ALA A 138 11.01 6.28 2.34
N LEU A 139 10.16 6.96 1.56
CA LEU A 139 9.89 6.56 0.18
C LEU A 139 11.18 6.57 -0.66
N PRO A 140 11.40 5.54 -1.51
CA PRO A 140 12.51 5.55 -2.46
C PRO A 140 12.45 6.77 -3.39
N GLU A 141 13.61 7.30 -3.80
CA GLU A 141 13.72 8.49 -4.64
C GLU A 141 12.91 8.38 -5.94
N HIS A 142 12.91 7.20 -6.57
CA HIS A 142 12.14 6.95 -7.80
C HIS A 142 10.62 6.90 -7.60
N LEU A 143 10.17 6.80 -6.35
CA LEU A 143 8.77 6.89 -5.94
C LEU A 143 8.44 8.20 -5.22
N ALA A 144 9.40 9.10 -5.04
CA ALA A 144 9.20 10.42 -4.45
C ALA A 144 9.12 11.44 -5.58
N PHE A 145 7.89 11.82 -5.97
CA PHE A 145 7.67 12.82 -7.01
C PHE A 145 7.24 14.13 -6.36
N ASP A 146 7.99 15.17 -6.68
CA ASP A 146 7.71 16.54 -6.31
C ASP A 146 7.51 17.34 -7.60
N PRO A 147 6.28 17.82 -7.87
CA PRO A 147 5.97 18.60 -9.06
C PRO A 147 6.86 19.84 -9.25
N SER A 148 7.44 20.38 -8.16
CA SER A 148 8.22 21.61 -8.20
C SER A 148 9.70 21.39 -8.59
N THR A 149 10.21 20.18 -8.41
CA THR A 149 11.62 19.84 -8.65
C THR A 149 11.80 18.84 -9.80
N PHE A 150 10.73 18.13 -10.19
CA PHE A 150 10.82 17.06 -11.17
C PHE A 150 10.86 17.57 -12.62
N GLY A 151 12.03 17.45 -13.26
CA GLY A 151 12.26 17.80 -14.66
C GLY A 151 12.07 16.64 -15.67
N GLY A 152 11.66 15.45 -15.19
CA GLY A 152 11.51 14.25 -16.01
C GLY A 152 10.09 14.02 -16.55
N PRO A 153 9.84 12.88 -17.23
CA PRO A 153 8.50 12.50 -17.66
C PRO A 153 7.61 12.16 -16.48
N VAL A 154 6.38 12.71 -16.46
CA VAL A 154 5.38 12.47 -15.40
C VAL A 154 5.30 10.98 -15.07
N PRO A 155 5.45 10.57 -13.79
CA PRO A 155 5.51 9.15 -13.45
C PRO A 155 4.17 8.44 -13.71
N PRO A 156 4.17 7.10 -13.73
CA PRO A 156 2.96 6.32 -13.94
C PRO A 156 1.83 6.64 -12.93
N PRO A 157 0.55 6.48 -13.30
CA PRO A 157 -0.58 6.82 -12.43
C PRO A 157 -0.61 6.13 -11.07
N HIS A 158 -0.15 4.88 -10.97
CA HIS A 158 -0.08 4.16 -9.69
C HIS A 158 0.99 4.74 -8.76
N VAL A 159 2.10 5.24 -9.30
CA VAL A 159 3.13 5.97 -8.52
C VAL A 159 2.56 7.29 -8.01
N LEU A 160 1.86 8.05 -8.87
CA LEU A 160 1.20 9.29 -8.46
C LEU A 160 0.14 9.05 -7.38
N SER A 161 -0.68 8.01 -7.56
CA SER A 161 -1.77 7.67 -6.62
C SER A 161 -1.25 7.36 -5.22
N LEU A 162 -0.03 6.80 -5.11
CA LEU A 162 0.63 6.55 -3.83
C LEU A 162 0.95 7.85 -3.08
N GLN A 163 1.34 8.91 -3.79
CA GLN A 163 1.78 10.17 -3.19
C GLN A 163 0.64 11.13 -2.87
N TYR A 164 -0.40 11.18 -3.71
CA TYR A 164 -1.57 12.03 -3.46
C TYR A 164 -2.45 11.54 -2.29
N ALA A 165 -2.13 10.37 -1.70
CA ALA A 165 -2.80 9.88 -0.49
C ALA A 165 -2.40 10.65 0.79
N THR A 166 -1.36 11.49 0.74
CA THR A 166 -0.96 12.39 1.84
C THR A 166 -1.40 13.83 1.55
N PRO A 167 -2.02 14.54 2.52
CA PRO A 167 -2.44 15.93 2.29
C PRO A 167 -1.22 16.81 2.02
N LEU A 168 -1.29 17.59 0.94
CA LEU A 168 -0.32 18.63 0.61
C LEU A 168 -0.27 19.63 1.78
N SER A 169 0.92 19.78 2.36
CA SER A 169 1.25 20.79 3.38
C SER A 169 1.09 22.22 2.86
#